data_AF-A0A2V6BSP4-F1
#
_entry.id   AF-A0A2V6BSP4-F1
#
_cell.length_a   1.000
_cell.length_b   1.000
_cell.length_c   1.000
_cell.angle_alpha   90.00
_cell.angle_beta   90.00
_cell.angle_gamma   90.00
#
_symmetry.space_group_name_H-M   'P 1'
#
loop_
_entity.id
_entity.type
_entity.pdbx_description
1 polymer ?
#
loop_
_entity_poly.entity_id
_entity_poly.type
_entity_poly.pdbx_seq_one_letter_code
_entity_poly.pdbx_strand_id
1 'polypeptide(L)'
;MNIFGLMRFAIFFFATIAVTSAATEAGASGDVFTPVIASTLSPETHAVRGTDNVYHVIYELQLTNTRPLPATIRSIDVLEAPNASKLITSFSGPNVVKRMRTLAPAPAADAKIGPNEVRLFYIELAFKDSADIPRALEHRLHLLAAASPGPGEPKPLDYVVAHLKIAEDKPVVIGAPLAGAGWVAGNGCCNPEIIHRGSVLSINGALYDAQRFAIDWMRFDEQGRLVHDDLSDVHNYTCYGAEVPAVADGKVVGMLNDLDDQKPGKLPDPDTMTIDTVDGNHVVLDIGGGYFAFYAHLQKNSVTVRVGDQVKKGAVLGKLGNSGNSS
;
A
#
# COMPACT_ATOMS: atom_id res chain seq x y z
N MET A 1 62.77 46.04 -62.73
CA MET A 1 63.00 47.00 -61.64
C MET A 1 62.28 46.48 -60.41
N ASN A 2 63.01 45.85 -59.48
CA ASN A 2 62.61 45.51 -58.10
C ASN A 2 61.38 44.58 -57.92
N ILE A 3 61.24 43.62 -57.00
CA ILE A 3 61.93 43.21 -55.76
C ILE A 3 61.49 41.76 -55.44
N PHE A 4 62.35 41.02 -54.74
CA PHE A 4 62.16 39.70 -54.12
C PHE A 4 60.91 39.58 -53.21
N GLY A 5 60.35 38.37 -53.08
CA GLY A 5 59.37 38.05 -52.03
C GLY A 5 59.18 36.55 -51.82
N LEU A 6 60.01 35.97 -50.94
CA LEU A 6 59.92 34.60 -50.41
C LEU A 6 58.56 34.37 -49.72
N MET A 7 57.80 33.37 -50.16
CA MET A 7 56.58 32.93 -49.47
C MET A 7 56.94 31.88 -48.41
N ARG A 8 56.93 32.27 -47.13
CA ARG A 8 57.09 31.36 -45.97
C ARG A 8 55.74 30.70 -45.67
N PHE A 9 55.70 29.37 -45.70
CA PHE A 9 54.60 28.59 -45.11
C PHE A 9 54.73 28.63 -43.58
N ALA A 10 53.72 29.18 -42.90
CA ALA A 10 53.54 29.04 -41.46
C ALA A 10 52.55 27.90 -41.21
N ILE A 11 53.02 26.79 -40.64
CA ILE A 11 52.18 25.71 -40.14
C ILE A 11 51.78 26.08 -38.71
N PHE A 12 50.51 26.40 -38.50
CA PHE A 12 49.95 26.57 -37.15
C PHE A 12 49.59 25.18 -36.58
N PHE A 13 50.29 24.77 -35.53
CA PHE A 13 49.89 23.65 -34.68
C PHE A 13 48.79 24.13 -33.73
N PHE A 14 47.54 23.73 -33.97
CA PHE A 14 46.49 23.82 -32.95
C PHE A 14 46.60 22.59 -32.04
N ALA A 15 47.13 22.78 -30.83
CA ALA A 15 47.04 21.78 -29.77
C ALA A 15 45.65 21.86 -29.14
N THR A 16 44.74 20.99 -29.58
CA THR A 16 43.46 20.76 -28.91
C THR A 16 43.71 20.01 -27.60
N ILE A 17 43.66 20.73 -26.48
CA ILE A 17 43.61 20.10 -25.14
C ILE A 17 42.20 19.52 -25.00
N ALA A 18 42.07 18.21 -25.24
CA ALA A 18 40.85 17.49 -24.92
C ALA A 18 40.78 17.32 -23.40
N VAL A 19 39.97 18.15 -22.75
CA VAL A 19 39.55 17.92 -21.37
C VAL A 19 38.51 16.81 -21.41
N THR A 20 38.94 15.56 -21.19
CA THR A 20 38.03 14.46 -20.93
C THR A 20 37.42 14.68 -19.55
N SER A 21 36.20 15.24 -19.49
CA SER A 21 35.38 15.06 -18.29
C SER A 21 34.99 13.60 -18.25
N ALA A 22 35.64 12.83 -17.36
CA ALA A 22 35.13 11.54 -16.97
C ALA A 22 33.80 11.80 -16.24
N ALA A 23 32.70 11.76 -16.99
CA ALA A 23 31.40 11.52 -16.39
C ALA A 23 31.52 10.12 -15.77
N THR A 24 31.55 10.07 -14.44
CA THR A 24 31.30 8.84 -13.70
C THR A 24 29.90 8.41 -14.04
N GLU A 25 29.77 7.53 -15.04
CA GLU A 25 28.56 6.72 -15.21
C GLU A 25 28.34 6.03 -13.86
N ALA A 26 27.22 6.36 -13.21
CA ALA A 26 26.73 5.59 -12.08
C ALA A 26 26.52 4.16 -12.61
N GLY A 27 27.48 3.29 -12.31
CA GLY A 27 27.54 1.96 -12.90
C GLY A 27 26.26 1.20 -12.62
N ALA A 28 25.55 0.83 -13.69
CA ALA A 28 24.53 -0.21 -13.60
C ALA A 28 25.22 -1.44 -13.00
N SER A 29 24.75 -1.89 -11.84
CA SER A 29 25.22 -3.14 -11.26
C SER A 29 25.00 -4.24 -12.31
N GLY A 30 26.04 -4.99 -12.66
CA GLY A 30 25.92 -6.08 -13.61
C GLY A 30 24.86 -7.11 -13.18
N ASP A 31 24.40 -7.93 -14.12
CA ASP A 31 23.36 -8.92 -13.87
C ASP A 31 23.73 -9.85 -12.69
N VAL A 32 22.83 -9.97 -11.72
CA VAL A 32 22.98 -10.83 -10.54
C VAL A 32 21.86 -11.85 -10.46
N PHE A 33 22.18 -13.04 -9.98
CA PHE A 33 21.16 -14.05 -9.70
C PHE A 33 20.38 -13.71 -8.43
N THR A 34 19.06 -13.58 -8.56
CA THR A 34 18.13 -13.25 -7.46
C THR A 34 17.26 -14.47 -7.10
N PRO A 35 17.69 -15.34 -6.17
CA PRO A 35 16.90 -16.51 -5.80
C PRO A 35 15.57 -16.19 -5.11
N VAL A 36 15.49 -15.01 -4.49
CA VAL A 36 14.22 -14.42 -4.07
C VAL A 36 13.97 -13.23 -5.00
N ILE A 37 12.88 -13.28 -5.75
CA ILE A 37 12.42 -12.15 -6.57
C ILE A 37 11.44 -11.31 -5.76
N ALA A 38 11.33 -10.03 -6.10
CA ALA A 38 10.39 -9.12 -5.47
C ALA A 38 9.64 -8.29 -6.49
N SER A 39 8.35 -8.09 -6.25
CA SER A 39 7.50 -7.13 -6.96
C SER A 39 6.65 -6.36 -5.95
N THR A 40 6.05 -5.25 -6.37
CA THR A 40 5.04 -4.54 -5.57
C THR A 40 3.64 -4.96 -6.01
N LEU A 41 2.65 -4.83 -5.11
CA LEU A 41 1.24 -5.10 -5.46
C LEU A 41 0.64 -4.01 -6.37
N SER A 42 1.21 -2.79 -6.32
CA SER A 42 0.89 -1.68 -7.21
C SER A 42 2.19 -1.10 -7.77
N PRO A 43 2.27 -0.73 -9.06
CA PRO A 43 3.48 -0.15 -9.65
C PRO A 43 3.81 1.25 -9.10
N GLU A 44 2.83 1.89 -8.45
CA GLU A 44 2.94 3.23 -7.89
C GLU A 44 2.20 3.32 -6.54
N THR A 45 2.69 4.21 -5.67
CA THR A 45 2.03 4.59 -4.42
C THR A 45 2.06 6.11 -4.25
N HIS A 46 1.25 6.65 -3.34
CA HIS A 46 1.19 8.08 -3.04
C HIS A 46 1.69 8.35 -1.62
N ALA A 47 2.32 9.50 -1.41
CA ALA A 47 2.56 10.01 -0.08
C ALA A 47 1.33 10.74 0.44
N VAL A 48 0.75 10.28 1.55
CA VAL A 48 -0.45 10.87 2.14
C VAL A 48 -0.09 11.57 3.45
N ARG A 49 -0.53 12.82 3.62
CA ARG A 49 -0.30 13.57 4.86
C ARG A 49 -1.30 13.15 5.93
N GLY A 50 -0.80 12.58 7.02
CA GLY A 50 -1.58 12.17 8.18
C GLY A 50 -1.99 13.34 9.08
N THR A 51 -2.91 13.06 10.01
CA THR A 51 -3.34 14.01 11.05
C THR A 51 -2.25 14.30 12.08
N ASP A 52 -1.21 13.46 12.13
CA ASP A 52 0.03 13.67 12.87
C ASP A 52 0.98 14.70 12.21
N ASN A 53 0.56 15.30 11.08
CA ASN A 53 1.33 16.23 10.26
C ASN A 53 2.57 15.60 9.58
N VAL A 54 2.60 14.29 9.43
CA VAL A 54 3.68 13.54 8.75
C VAL A 54 3.16 12.99 7.42
N TYR A 55 4.04 12.89 6.42
CA TYR A 55 3.73 12.21 5.16
C TYR A 55 4.05 10.72 5.28
N HIS A 56 3.08 9.89 4.97
CA HIS A 56 3.17 8.44 5.02
C HIS A 56 3.17 7.85 3.62
N VAL A 57 4.15 6.99 3.33
CA VAL A 57 4.21 6.17 2.11
C VAL A 57 4.05 4.71 2.49
N ILE A 58 3.01 4.07 1.97
CA ILE A 58 2.59 2.73 2.38
C ILE A 58 2.46 1.84 1.15
N TYR A 59 3.05 0.64 1.23
CA TYR A 59 3.02 -0.38 0.18
C TYR A 59 3.55 -1.71 0.70
N GLU A 60 3.46 -2.73 -0.16
CA GLU A 60 3.85 -4.10 0.14
C GLU A 60 4.81 -4.62 -0.94
N LEU A 61 5.81 -5.39 -0.51
CA LEU A 61 6.59 -6.24 -1.40
C LEU A 61 6.01 -7.65 -1.39
N GLN A 62 5.82 -8.22 -2.57
CA GLN A 62 5.63 -9.65 -2.74
C GLN A 62 6.99 -10.31 -2.99
N LEU A 63 7.45 -11.11 -2.03
CA LEU A 63 8.72 -11.82 -2.06
C LEU A 63 8.48 -13.28 -2.43
N THR A 64 9.06 -13.75 -3.53
CA THR A 64 8.87 -15.13 -4.03
C THR A 64 10.21 -15.87 -4.03
N ASN A 65 10.31 -16.97 -3.29
CA ASN A 65 11.47 -17.84 -3.35
C ASN A 65 11.36 -18.79 -4.55
N THR A 66 12.28 -18.67 -5.50
CA THR A 66 12.28 -19.47 -6.73
C THR A 66 13.19 -20.69 -6.63
N ARG A 67 13.55 -21.11 -5.41
CA ARG A 67 14.56 -22.16 -5.17
C ARG A 67 13.97 -23.34 -4.39
N PRO A 68 14.58 -24.54 -4.51
CA PRO A 68 14.13 -25.74 -3.81
C PRO A 68 14.49 -25.78 -2.32
N LEU A 69 15.27 -24.80 -1.83
CA LEU A 69 15.64 -24.67 -0.41
C LEU A 69 15.05 -23.38 0.17
N PRO A 70 14.68 -23.37 1.47
CA PRO A 70 14.20 -22.15 2.11
C PRO A 70 15.20 -21.00 2.03
N ALA A 71 14.68 -19.81 1.74
CA ALA A 71 15.40 -18.56 1.91
C ALA A 71 15.07 -17.96 3.29
N THR A 72 16.02 -17.25 3.91
CA THR A 72 15.80 -16.50 5.16
C THR A 72 16.13 -15.04 4.94
N ILE A 73 15.14 -14.15 5.08
CA ILE A 73 15.37 -12.71 5.04
C ILE A 73 16.03 -12.28 6.36
N ARG A 74 17.19 -11.61 6.27
CA ARG A 74 17.91 -11.06 7.43
C ARG A 74 17.58 -9.58 7.65
N SER A 75 17.57 -8.83 6.57
CA SER A 75 17.09 -7.45 6.55
C SER A 75 16.65 -7.02 5.16
N ILE A 76 15.86 -5.95 5.13
CA ILE A 76 15.46 -5.26 3.90
C ILE A 76 15.78 -3.78 4.08
N ASP A 77 16.64 -3.25 3.22
CA ASP A 77 16.87 -1.81 3.12
C ASP A 77 15.90 -1.22 2.09
N VAL A 78 15.33 -0.06 2.43
CA VAL A 78 14.59 0.79 1.50
C VAL A 78 15.51 1.92 1.08
N LEU A 79 15.69 2.07 -0.22
CA LEU A 79 16.69 2.92 -0.84
C LEU A 79 16.01 3.91 -1.78
N GLU A 80 16.58 5.10 -1.90
CA GLU A 80 16.19 6.08 -2.92
C GLU A 80 16.69 5.63 -4.30
N ALA A 81 15.78 5.57 -5.25
CA ALA A 81 16.09 5.28 -6.65
C ALA A 81 16.41 6.56 -7.44
N PRO A 82 17.16 6.48 -8.55
CA PRO A 82 17.79 5.26 -9.09
C PRO A 82 19.10 4.89 -8.39
N ASN A 83 19.56 3.66 -8.62
CA ASN A 83 20.90 3.16 -8.27
C ASN A 83 21.20 3.09 -6.77
N ALA A 84 20.18 2.80 -5.94
CA ALA A 84 20.35 2.66 -4.50
C ALA A 84 21.10 3.85 -3.85
N SER A 85 20.81 5.07 -4.31
CA SER A 85 21.63 6.26 -4.08
C SER A 85 21.73 6.69 -2.62
N LYS A 86 20.69 6.40 -1.82
CA LYS A 86 20.60 6.78 -0.41
C LYS A 86 19.77 5.76 0.36
N LEU A 87 20.20 5.42 1.58
CA LEU A 87 19.39 4.63 2.51
C LEU A 87 18.28 5.50 3.12
N ILE A 88 17.02 5.10 2.93
CA ILE A 88 15.86 5.71 3.57
C ILE A 88 15.61 5.06 4.94
N THR A 89 15.55 3.74 4.99
CA THR A 89 15.41 2.98 6.23
C THR A 89 15.87 1.53 6.05
N SER A 90 16.07 0.80 7.15
CA SER A 90 16.39 -0.62 7.15
C SER A 90 15.53 -1.37 8.17
N PHE A 91 14.96 -2.48 7.75
CA PHE A 91 14.21 -3.39 8.62
C PHE A 91 15.07 -4.62 8.90
N SER A 92 15.43 -4.84 10.16
CA SER A 92 16.28 -5.96 10.58
C SER A 92 15.80 -6.59 11.89
N GLY A 93 16.33 -7.78 12.21
CA GLY A 93 16.01 -8.47 13.46
C GLY A 93 14.50 -8.77 13.58
N PRO A 94 13.89 -8.58 14.77
CA PRO A 94 12.46 -8.85 14.97
C PRO A 94 11.53 -8.05 14.06
N ASN A 95 11.96 -6.90 13.54
CA ASN A 95 11.15 -6.05 12.67
C ASN A 95 10.90 -6.68 11.29
N VAL A 96 11.74 -7.63 10.85
CA VAL A 96 11.48 -8.38 9.62
C VAL A 96 10.23 -9.23 9.79
N VAL A 97 10.16 -10.05 10.84
CA VAL A 97 9.04 -10.95 11.08
C VAL A 97 7.75 -10.17 11.36
N LYS A 98 7.81 -9.10 12.16
CA LYS A 98 6.66 -8.23 12.47
C LYS A 98 5.96 -7.66 11.22
N ARG A 99 6.69 -7.48 10.12
CA ARG A 99 6.19 -6.90 8.86
C ARG A 99 5.88 -7.96 7.81
N MET A 100 6.21 -9.22 8.08
CA MET A 100 6.05 -10.30 7.13
C MET A 100 4.71 -10.99 7.33
N ARG A 101 3.97 -11.21 6.25
CA ARG A 101 2.70 -11.93 6.22
C ARG A 101 2.78 -13.09 5.25
N THR A 102 1.94 -14.10 5.46
CA THR A 102 1.68 -15.14 4.45
C THR A 102 0.76 -14.59 3.35
N LEU A 103 0.50 -15.38 2.30
CA LEU A 103 -0.57 -15.04 1.35
C LEU A 103 -1.97 -15.31 1.90
N ALA A 104 -2.11 -16.20 2.89
CA ALA A 104 -3.24 -16.13 3.80
C ALA A 104 -3.08 -14.87 4.67
N PRO A 105 -4.15 -14.15 5.05
CA PRO A 105 -4.08 -12.86 5.74
C PRO A 105 -3.65 -13.00 7.22
N ALA A 106 -2.49 -13.62 7.46
CA ALA A 106 -1.95 -13.99 8.76
C ALA A 106 -0.48 -13.55 8.87
N PRO A 107 -0.02 -13.17 10.08
CA PRO A 107 1.40 -12.94 10.34
C PRO A 107 2.26 -14.15 10.01
N ALA A 108 3.45 -13.92 9.45
CA ALA A 108 4.45 -14.97 9.31
C ALA A 108 5.05 -15.31 10.68
N ALA A 109 5.29 -16.60 10.94
CA ALA A 109 5.89 -17.06 12.20
C ALA A 109 7.40 -16.80 12.27
N ASP A 110 8.06 -16.70 11.10
CA ASP A 110 9.49 -16.44 10.99
C ASP A 110 9.81 -15.66 9.70
N ALA A 111 11.09 -15.38 9.48
CA ALA A 111 11.58 -14.66 8.30
C ALA A 111 11.91 -15.60 7.12
N LYS A 112 11.44 -16.85 7.15
CA LYS A 112 11.72 -17.82 6.09
C LYS A 112 10.66 -17.75 5.00
N ILE A 113 11.14 -17.97 3.78
CA ILE A 113 10.33 -18.18 2.60
C ILE A 113 10.67 -19.60 2.13
N GLY A 114 9.75 -20.53 2.31
CA GLY A 114 9.90 -21.92 1.89
C GLY A 114 10.08 -22.07 0.38
N PRO A 115 10.37 -23.28 -0.10
CA PRO A 115 10.52 -23.54 -1.53
C PRO A 115 9.26 -23.19 -2.31
N ASN A 116 9.39 -22.40 -3.38
CA ASN A 116 8.26 -21.90 -4.20
C ASN A 116 7.19 -21.13 -3.41
N GLU A 117 7.53 -20.65 -2.22
CA GLU A 117 6.61 -19.94 -1.36
C GLU A 117 6.71 -18.42 -1.58
N VAL A 118 5.63 -17.74 -1.22
CA VAL A 118 5.50 -16.28 -1.28
C VAL A 118 5.26 -15.71 0.12
N ARG A 119 5.84 -14.54 0.37
CA ARG A 119 5.54 -13.70 1.53
C ARG A 119 5.19 -12.29 1.07
N LEU A 120 4.34 -11.63 1.85
CA LEU A 120 4.15 -10.19 1.73
C LEU A 120 4.99 -9.51 2.81
N PHE A 121 5.61 -8.38 2.49
CA PHE A 121 6.38 -7.57 3.43
C PHE A 121 5.87 -6.14 3.43
N TYR A 122 5.33 -5.69 4.57
CA TYR A 122 4.64 -4.41 4.68
C TYR A 122 5.59 -3.28 5.04
N ILE A 123 5.63 -2.27 4.18
CA ILE A 123 6.50 -1.11 4.33
C ILE A 123 5.65 0.12 4.59
N GLU A 124 6.08 0.87 5.59
CA GLU A 124 5.58 2.20 5.90
C GLU A 124 6.76 3.09 6.18
N LEU A 125 6.78 4.21 5.49
CA LEU A 125 7.78 5.24 5.59
C LEU A 125 7.10 6.53 6.04
N ALA A 126 7.81 7.28 6.88
CA ALA A 126 7.35 8.53 7.44
C ALA A 126 8.34 9.64 7.10
N PHE A 127 7.85 10.73 6.52
CA PHE A 127 8.64 11.89 6.14
C PHE A 127 8.01 13.15 6.75
N LYS A 128 8.81 14.00 7.39
CA LYS A 128 8.29 15.25 7.98
C LYS A 128 7.92 16.28 6.91
N ASP A 129 8.80 16.43 5.93
CA ASP A 129 8.68 17.41 4.86
C ASP A 129 8.48 16.72 3.52
N SER A 130 7.61 17.27 2.67
CA SER A 130 7.35 16.70 1.34
C SER A 130 8.57 16.73 0.43
N ALA A 131 9.54 17.61 0.71
CA ALA A 131 10.80 17.70 -0.03
C ALA A 131 11.76 16.52 0.25
N ASP A 132 11.55 15.78 1.35
CA ASP A 132 12.36 14.60 1.69
C ASP A 132 11.83 13.31 1.06
N ILE A 133 10.66 13.38 0.41
CA ILE A 133 10.02 12.22 -0.19
C ILE A 133 10.70 11.94 -1.54
N PRO A 134 11.32 10.76 -1.70
CA PRO A 134 11.96 10.42 -2.97
C PRO A 134 10.91 10.19 -4.05
N ARG A 135 11.29 10.37 -5.32
CA ARG A 135 10.40 10.12 -6.47
C ARG A 135 10.18 8.64 -6.74
N ALA A 136 11.12 7.81 -6.30
CA ALA A 136 11.05 6.37 -6.44
C ALA A 136 11.94 5.66 -5.41
N LEU A 137 11.63 4.39 -5.17
CA LEU A 137 12.30 3.53 -4.21
C LEU A 137 12.82 2.26 -4.87
N GLU A 138 13.89 1.72 -4.29
CA GLU A 138 14.49 0.42 -4.57
C GLU A 138 14.71 -0.33 -3.26
N HIS A 139 14.82 -1.66 -3.32
CA HIS A 139 14.89 -2.49 -2.11
C HIS A 139 16.10 -3.40 -2.16
N ARG A 140 16.98 -3.33 -1.16
CA ARG A 140 18.09 -4.29 -1.04
C ARG A 140 17.69 -5.39 -0.08
N LEU A 141 17.73 -6.63 -0.56
CA LEU A 141 17.53 -7.80 0.27
C LEU A 141 18.87 -8.28 0.79
N HIS A 142 18.97 -8.46 2.11
CA HIS A 142 20.04 -9.19 2.77
C HIS A 142 19.47 -10.52 3.24
N LEU A 143 19.95 -11.64 2.70
CA LEU A 143 19.31 -12.93 2.93
C LEU A 143 20.29 -14.10 2.93
N LEU A 144 19.82 -15.24 3.44
CA LEU A 144 20.40 -16.55 3.16
C LEU A 144 19.54 -17.25 2.11
N ALA A 145 20.11 -17.67 0.99
CA ALA A 145 19.40 -18.48 0.00
C ALA A 145 20.35 -19.33 -0.83
N ALA A 146 19.81 -20.36 -1.47
CA ALA A 146 20.53 -21.14 -2.46
C ALA A 146 20.84 -20.25 -3.69
N ALA A 147 22.12 -19.96 -3.89
CA ALA A 147 22.57 -19.19 -5.06
C ALA A 147 22.35 -19.97 -6.36
N SER A 148 22.20 -19.28 -7.49
CA SER A 148 22.20 -19.89 -8.83
C SER A 148 23.63 -19.99 -9.39
N PRO A 149 23.92 -20.83 -10.40
CA PRO A 149 22.99 -21.68 -11.17
C PRO A 149 22.76 -23.10 -10.60
N GLY A 150 23.52 -23.55 -9.61
CA GLY A 150 23.42 -24.91 -9.06
C GLY A 150 22.70 -24.99 -7.72
N PRO A 151 22.13 -26.15 -7.33
CA PRO A 151 21.65 -26.34 -5.96
C PRO A 151 22.85 -26.31 -5.01
N GLY A 152 22.84 -25.38 -4.07
CA GLY A 152 23.87 -25.25 -3.06
C GLY A 152 23.26 -24.87 -1.72
N GLU A 153 24.00 -25.11 -0.64
CA GLU A 153 23.61 -24.66 0.69
C GLU A 153 23.30 -23.15 0.69
N PRO A 154 22.32 -22.70 1.48
CA PRO A 154 22.03 -21.28 1.58
C PRO A 154 23.25 -20.45 2.00
N LYS A 155 23.60 -19.46 1.19
CA LYS A 155 24.71 -18.53 1.45
C LYS A 155 24.18 -17.11 1.63
N PRO A 156 24.92 -16.23 2.33
CA PRO A 156 24.64 -14.81 2.34
C PRO A 156 24.62 -14.25 0.91
N LEU A 157 23.57 -13.52 0.58
CA LEU A 157 23.39 -12.83 -0.68
C LEU A 157 22.82 -11.43 -0.43
N ASP A 158 23.26 -10.49 -1.25
CA ASP A 158 22.91 -9.08 -1.16
C ASP A 158 22.67 -8.54 -2.57
N TYR A 159 21.45 -8.08 -2.85
CA TYR A 159 21.10 -7.54 -4.16
C TYR A 159 19.88 -6.60 -4.08
N VAL A 160 19.79 -5.69 -5.04
CA VAL A 160 18.70 -4.71 -5.16
C VAL A 160 17.61 -5.26 -6.08
N VAL A 161 16.36 -5.07 -5.69
CA VAL A 161 15.15 -5.53 -6.38
C VAL A 161 14.04 -4.48 -6.27
N ALA A 162 12.94 -4.73 -6.98
CA ALA A 162 11.66 -4.03 -6.85
C ALA A 162 11.77 -2.49 -6.88
N HIS A 163 11.67 -1.92 -8.08
CA HIS A 163 11.47 -0.50 -8.25
C HIS A 163 10.02 -0.12 -7.94
N LEU A 164 9.81 0.97 -7.19
CA LEU A 164 8.50 1.51 -6.89
C LEU A 164 8.49 3.01 -7.16
N LYS A 165 7.54 3.48 -7.98
CA LYS A 165 7.32 4.91 -8.18
C LYS A 165 6.51 5.49 -7.02
N ILE A 166 6.90 6.69 -6.57
CA ILE A 166 6.06 7.52 -5.70
C ILE A 166 5.46 8.62 -6.57
N ALA A 167 4.13 8.67 -6.59
CA ALA A 167 3.35 9.64 -7.33
C ALA A 167 3.65 11.08 -6.83
N GLU A 168 3.86 12.01 -7.77
CA GLU A 168 4.12 13.42 -7.47
C GLU A 168 2.84 14.27 -7.43
N ASP A 169 1.73 13.76 -7.99
CA ASP A 169 0.45 14.43 -7.91
C ASP A 169 -0.14 14.34 -6.51
N LYS A 170 -1.02 15.30 -6.21
CA LYS A 170 -1.60 15.40 -4.88
C LYS A 170 -2.57 14.23 -4.68
N PRO A 171 -2.49 13.51 -3.54
CA PRO A 171 -3.48 12.52 -3.19
C PRO A 171 -4.89 13.11 -3.20
N VAL A 172 -5.88 12.27 -3.51
CA VAL A 172 -7.29 12.67 -3.45
C VAL A 172 -7.64 13.10 -2.04
N VAL A 173 -8.16 14.33 -1.93
CA VAL A 173 -8.65 14.87 -0.66
C VAL A 173 -10.14 14.61 -0.56
N ILE A 174 -10.51 13.73 0.38
CA ILE A 174 -11.90 13.36 0.65
C ILE A 174 -12.45 14.11 1.89
N GLY A 175 -13.77 14.22 1.99
CA GLY A 175 -14.46 14.72 3.17
C GLY A 175 -14.51 13.71 4.31
N ALA A 176 -15.06 14.14 5.45
CA ALA A 176 -15.35 13.24 6.56
C ALA A 176 -16.41 12.21 6.13
N PRO A 177 -16.18 10.91 6.36
CA PRO A 177 -17.13 9.85 5.99
C PRO A 177 -18.32 9.74 6.94
N LEU A 178 -18.26 10.45 8.07
CA LEU A 178 -19.24 10.43 9.16
C LEU A 178 -19.36 11.82 9.77
N ALA A 179 -20.55 12.18 10.25
CA ALA A 179 -20.84 13.49 10.83
C ALA A 179 -20.85 13.45 12.38
N GLY A 180 -20.53 14.60 12.99
CA GLY A 180 -20.58 14.77 14.45
C GLY A 180 -19.28 14.40 15.18
N ALA A 181 -19.34 14.45 16.51
CA ALA A 181 -18.21 14.18 17.39
C ALA A 181 -18.22 12.74 17.93
N GLY A 182 -17.09 12.34 18.53
CA GLY A 182 -16.91 11.06 19.21
C GLY A 182 -16.37 9.93 18.33
N TRP A 183 -16.08 10.21 17.05
CA TRP A 183 -15.54 9.21 16.12
C TRP A 183 -14.06 8.95 16.34
N VAL A 184 -13.70 7.66 16.31
CA VAL A 184 -12.33 7.15 16.41
C VAL A 184 -12.12 6.12 15.32
N ALA A 185 -10.98 6.17 14.65
CA ALA A 185 -10.53 5.11 13.76
C ALA A 185 -10.14 3.90 14.62
N GLY A 186 -11.02 2.89 14.72
CA GLY A 186 -10.84 1.73 15.59
C GLY A 186 -9.96 0.65 14.96
N ASN A 187 -10.20 0.34 13.69
CA ASN A 187 -9.41 -0.58 12.89
C ASN A 187 -9.07 0.14 11.59
N GLY A 188 -8.17 1.11 11.67
CA GLY A 188 -7.61 1.81 10.50
C GLY A 188 -6.14 1.48 10.34
N CYS A 189 -5.46 2.14 9.41
CA CYS A 189 -4.00 2.14 9.34
C CYS A 189 -3.37 2.48 10.72
N CYS A 190 -2.15 2.10 11.10
CA CYS A 190 -0.96 1.88 10.28
C CYS A 190 0.04 0.92 10.93
N ASN A 191 -0.40 -0.21 11.49
CA ASN A 191 0.55 -1.21 11.98
C ASN A 191 0.24 -2.58 11.33
N PRO A 192 1.23 -3.48 11.25
CA PRO A 192 1.04 -4.79 10.64
C PRO A 192 0.21 -5.73 11.52
N GLU A 193 -0.26 -5.34 12.70
CA GLU A 193 -1.17 -6.11 13.56
C GLU A 193 -2.64 -5.81 13.26
N ILE A 194 -2.92 -4.73 12.54
CA ILE A 194 -4.27 -4.30 12.10
C ILE A 194 -4.77 -5.21 10.97
N ILE A 195 -6.07 -5.55 11.04
CA ILE A 195 -6.71 -6.56 10.20
C ILE A 195 -6.73 -6.10 8.74
N HIS A 196 -7.22 -4.89 8.44
CA HIS A 196 -7.41 -4.43 7.05
C HIS A 196 -6.15 -4.40 6.20
N ARG A 197 -5.05 -3.86 6.73
CA ARG A 197 -3.77 -3.81 6.01
C ARG A 197 -3.23 -5.22 5.72
N GLY A 198 -3.64 -6.21 6.51
CA GLY A 198 -3.33 -7.63 6.38
C GLY A 198 -4.16 -8.39 5.34
N SER A 199 -5.26 -7.79 4.85
CA SER A 199 -6.33 -8.49 4.13
C SER A 199 -6.15 -8.47 2.61
N VAL A 200 -5.00 -8.95 2.13
CA VAL A 200 -4.79 -9.11 0.68
C VAL A 200 -5.67 -10.26 0.16
N LEU A 201 -6.49 -9.95 -0.83
CA LEU A 201 -7.48 -10.85 -1.41
C LEU A 201 -6.95 -11.47 -2.71
N SER A 202 -7.16 -12.78 -2.90
CA SER A 202 -6.91 -13.47 -4.16
C SER A 202 -8.19 -13.55 -5.01
N ILE A 203 -8.33 -12.64 -5.97
CA ILE A 203 -9.53 -12.51 -6.80
C ILE A 203 -9.14 -12.67 -8.28
N ASN A 204 -9.85 -13.53 -9.01
CA ASN A 204 -9.68 -13.72 -10.46
C ASN A 204 -8.22 -13.93 -10.92
N GLY A 205 -7.42 -14.65 -10.11
CA GLY A 205 -6.04 -14.98 -10.43
C GLY A 205 -5.00 -13.91 -10.09
N ALA A 206 -5.39 -12.83 -9.40
CA ALA A 206 -4.49 -11.77 -8.94
C ALA A 206 -4.68 -11.46 -7.44
N LEU A 207 -3.67 -10.82 -6.85
CA LEU A 207 -3.71 -10.32 -5.48
C LEU A 207 -4.14 -8.85 -5.46
N TYR A 208 -5.11 -8.52 -4.61
CA TYR A 208 -5.61 -7.16 -4.42
C TYR A 208 -5.59 -6.78 -2.95
N ASP A 209 -4.97 -5.64 -2.64
CA ASP A 209 -5.02 -5.03 -1.32
C ASP A 209 -6.08 -3.91 -1.31
N ALA A 210 -7.35 -4.31 -1.42
CA ALA A 210 -8.48 -3.37 -1.49
C ALA A 210 -8.75 -2.68 -0.14
N GLN A 211 -8.24 -3.23 0.96
CA GLN A 211 -8.47 -2.73 2.31
C GLN A 211 -7.27 -1.93 2.88
N ARG A 212 -6.22 -1.65 2.08
CA ARG A 212 -5.04 -0.88 2.52
C ARG A 212 -5.38 0.41 3.26
N PHE A 213 -6.41 1.11 2.79
CA PHE A 213 -6.90 2.37 3.34
C PHE A 213 -8.29 2.26 3.97
N ALA A 214 -8.79 1.04 4.20
CA ALA A 214 -10.06 0.83 4.90
C ALA A 214 -9.92 1.20 6.38
N ILE A 215 -11.00 1.71 6.95
CA ILE A 215 -11.07 2.14 8.35
C ILE A 215 -12.43 1.74 8.92
N ASP A 216 -12.43 0.93 9.98
CA ASP A 216 -13.61 0.79 10.83
C ASP A 216 -13.68 1.97 11.80
N TRP A 217 -14.73 2.77 11.65
CA TRP A 217 -14.98 3.92 12.51
C TRP A 217 -15.90 3.54 13.68
N MET A 218 -15.43 3.79 14.88
CA MET A 218 -16.18 3.57 16.13
C MET A 218 -16.57 4.92 16.72
N ARG A 219 -17.69 4.97 17.45
CA ARG A 219 -18.17 6.20 18.09
C ARG A 219 -18.32 6.03 19.58
N PHE A 220 -17.79 6.99 20.33
CA PHE A 220 -18.07 7.17 21.74
C PHE A 220 -19.18 8.18 21.96
N ASP A 221 -20.04 7.92 22.95
CA ASP A 221 -20.97 8.92 23.45
C ASP A 221 -20.27 9.94 24.37
N GLU A 222 -21.02 10.90 24.89
CA GLU A 222 -20.51 11.93 25.80
C GLU A 222 -20.01 11.37 27.14
N GLN A 223 -20.38 10.13 27.49
CA GLN A 223 -19.92 9.43 28.68
C GLN A 223 -18.73 8.49 28.39
N GLY A 224 -18.22 8.47 27.15
CA GLY A 224 -17.12 7.59 26.74
C GLY A 224 -17.51 6.13 26.56
N ARG A 225 -18.79 5.85 26.26
CA ARG A 225 -19.28 4.49 25.97
C ARG A 225 -19.33 4.23 24.47
N LEU A 226 -18.88 3.05 24.05
CA LEU A 226 -19.10 2.52 22.68
C LEU A 226 -20.43 1.77 22.56
N VAL A 227 -20.86 1.17 23.68
CA VAL A 227 -22.05 0.32 23.77
C VAL A 227 -22.76 0.65 25.08
N HIS A 228 -24.09 0.73 25.04
CA HIS A 228 -24.90 1.15 26.19
C HIS A 228 -25.38 -0.04 27.06
N ASP A 229 -25.64 -1.20 26.46
CA ASP A 229 -26.24 -2.37 27.11
C ASP A 229 -25.65 -3.69 26.56
N ASP A 230 -26.49 -4.61 26.05
CA ASP A 230 -26.05 -5.91 25.50
C ASP A 230 -25.14 -5.69 24.30
N LEU A 231 -23.87 -6.09 24.44
CA LEU A 231 -22.85 -6.11 23.40
C LEU A 231 -23.25 -6.95 22.19
N SER A 232 -24.25 -7.82 22.32
CA SER A 232 -24.72 -8.71 21.27
C SER A 232 -25.87 -8.14 20.43
N ASP A 233 -26.32 -6.91 20.71
CA ASP A 233 -27.34 -6.20 19.95
C ASP A 233 -26.75 -4.95 19.29
N VAL A 234 -26.82 -4.88 17.95
CA VAL A 234 -26.31 -3.77 17.14
C VAL A 234 -26.89 -2.41 17.55
N HIS A 235 -28.14 -2.37 18.02
CA HIS A 235 -28.82 -1.13 18.39
C HIS A 235 -28.23 -0.48 19.64
N ASN A 236 -27.46 -1.24 20.44
CA ASN A 236 -26.80 -0.72 21.62
C ASN A 236 -25.46 -0.05 21.33
N TYR A 237 -24.95 -0.15 20.09
CA TYR A 237 -23.70 0.50 19.69
C TYR A 237 -23.96 1.97 19.34
N THR A 238 -23.17 2.87 19.93
CA THR A 238 -23.33 4.32 19.77
C THR A 238 -23.18 4.80 18.32
N CYS A 239 -22.45 4.05 17.48
CA CYS A 239 -22.28 4.35 16.07
C CYS A 239 -23.46 3.91 15.20
N TYR A 240 -24.26 2.93 15.63
CA TYR A 240 -25.32 2.32 14.82
C TYR A 240 -26.38 3.34 14.40
N GLY A 241 -26.81 3.27 13.15
CA GLY A 241 -27.82 4.16 12.59
C GLY A 241 -27.33 5.58 12.26
N ALA A 242 -26.05 5.90 12.51
CA ALA A 242 -25.48 7.19 12.13
C ALA A 242 -25.53 7.40 10.61
N GLU A 243 -25.80 8.64 10.17
CA GLU A 243 -25.81 8.97 8.74
C GLU A 243 -24.41 8.89 8.14
N VAL A 244 -24.32 8.30 6.94
CA VAL A 244 -23.08 8.13 6.18
C VAL A 244 -23.08 9.08 4.99
N PRO A 245 -22.42 10.25 5.08
CA PRO A 245 -22.31 11.19 3.97
C PRO A 245 -21.32 10.74 2.89
N ALA A 246 -21.60 11.12 1.64
CA ALA A 246 -20.66 11.05 0.54
C ALA A 246 -19.43 11.93 0.83
N VAL A 247 -18.23 11.36 0.68
CA VAL A 247 -16.96 12.03 1.01
C VAL A 247 -16.51 12.97 -0.12
N ALA A 248 -17.02 12.75 -1.33
CA ALA A 248 -16.73 13.56 -2.51
C ALA A 248 -17.96 13.56 -3.42
N ASP A 249 -17.95 14.47 -4.40
CA ASP A 249 -18.84 14.37 -5.55
C ASP A 249 -18.48 13.09 -6.32
N GLY A 250 -19.48 12.40 -6.87
CA GLY A 250 -19.22 11.18 -7.59
C GLY A 250 -20.45 10.54 -8.22
N LYS A 251 -20.22 9.44 -8.92
CA LYS A 251 -21.26 8.61 -9.51
C LYS A 251 -21.36 7.29 -8.74
N VAL A 252 -22.56 6.86 -8.40
CA VAL A 252 -22.77 5.53 -7.81
C VAL A 252 -22.52 4.47 -8.88
N VAL A 253 -21.58 3.57 -8.63
CA VAL A 253 -21.20 2.48 -9.55
C VAL A 253 -21.48 1.09 -9.00
N GLY A 254 -21.74 0.97 -7.70
CA GLY A 254 -22.15 -0.28 -7.05
C GLY A 254 -22.96 0.01 -5.79
N MET A 255 -23.91 -0.87 -5.47
CA MET A 255 -24.65 -0.84 -4.20
C MET A 255 -25.26 -2.19 -3.86
N LEU A 256 -25.47 -2.44 -2.56
CA LEU A 256 -26.31 -3.51 -1.99
C LEU A 256 -27.09 -2.96 -0.78
N ASN A 257 -28.32 -3.41 -0.54
CA ASN A 257 -29.20 -2.76 0.45
C ASN A 257 -30.18 -3.69 1.21
N ASP A 258 -30.17 -5.00 0.97
CA ASP A 258 -31.19 -5.92 1.48
C ASP A 258 -30.68 -6.98 2.47
N LEU A 259 -29.37 -6.98 2.78
CA LEU A 259 -28.77 -7.89 3.74
C LEU A 259 -29.10 -7.49 5.18
N ASP A 260 -29.37 -8.49 6.02
CA ASP A 260 -29.57 -8.26 7.46
C ASP A 260 -28.25 -7.93 8.17
N ASP A 261 -28.36 -7.19 9.27
CA ASP A 261 -27.22 -6.96 10.16
C ASP A 261 -26.80 -8.27 10.85
N GLN A 262 -25.50 -8.43 11.06
CA GLN A 262 -24.95 -9.53 11.85
C GLN A 262 -25.14 -9.27 13.34
N LYS A 263 -25.13 -10.36 14.10
CA LYS A 263 -25.04 -10.29 15.56
C LYS A 263 -23.61 -9.97 15.98
N PRO A 264 -23.33 -8.84 16.65
CA PRO A 264 -21.99 -8.52 17.11
C PRO A 264 -21.41 -9.59 18.03
N GLY A 265 -20.08 -9.73 17.98
CA GLY A 265 -19.31 -10.80 18.61
C GLY A 265 -19.30 -12.12 17.84
N LYS A 266 -19.97 -12.20 16.67
CA LYS A 266 -19.99 -13.41 15.84
C LYS A 266 -19.93 -13.05 14.36
N LEU A 267 -18.89 -13.52 13.69
CA LEU A 267 -18.78 -13.42 12.23
C LEU A 267 -19.81 -14.34 11.54
N PRO A 268 -20.30 -13.96 10.35
CA PRO A 268 -21.17 -14.81 9.56
C PRO A 268 -20.49 -16.13 9.18
N ASP A 269 -21.31 -17.11 8.79
CA ASP A 269 -20.80 -18.38 8.26
C ASP A 269 -20.06 -18.11 6.94
N PRO A 270 -18.75 -18.41 6.84
CA PRO A 270 -17.97 -18.15 5.63
C PRO A 270 -18.53 -18.88 4.40
N ASP A 271 -19.23 -20.01 4.56
CA ASP A 271 -19.82 -20.76 3.45
C ASP A 271 -21.04 -20.04 2.84
N THR A 272 -21.56 -19.01 3.51
CA THR A 272 -22.70 -18.21 3.04
C THR A 272 -22.28 -16.88 2.38
N MET A 273 -20.99 -16.55 2.41
CA MET A 273 -20.46 -15.31 1.87
C MET A 273 -19.99 -15.46 0.42
N THR A 274 -20.25 -14.44 -0.38
CA THR A 274 -19.73 -14.30 -1.74
C THR A 274 -18.92 -13.01 -1.85
N ILE A 275 -18.23 -12.82 -2.98
CA ILE A 275 -17.56 -11.56 -3.31
C ILE A 275 -18.55 -10.38 -3.27
N ASP A 276 -19.81 -10.60 -3.65
CA ASP A 276 -20.82 -9.54 -3.71
C ASP A 276 -21.43 -9.22 -2.33
N THR A 277 -21.40 -10.15 -1.38
CA THR A 277 -22.08 -10.02 -0.08
C THR A 277 -21.16 -9.85 1.11
N VAL A 278 -19.86 -10.13 0.97
CA VAL A 278 -18.87 -10.08 2.06
C VAL A 278 -18.79 -8.72 2.74
N ASP A 279 -18.92 -7.62 2.00
CA ASP A 279 -18.85 -6.27 2.57
C ASP A 279 -20.22 -5.74 3.05
N GLY A 280 -21.27 -6.58 2.97
CA GLY A 280 -22.60 -6.23 3.43
C GLY A 280 -23.34 -5.27 2.48
N ASN A 281 -24.36 -4.60 3.01
CA ASN A 281 -24.99 -3.49 2.31
C ASN A 281 -23.97 -2.37 2.14
N HIS A 282 -23.91 -1.80 0.94
CA HIS A 282 -22.83 -0.90 0.61
C HIS A 282 -23.19 0.09 -0.48
N VAL A 283 -22.33 1.09 -0.64
CA VAL A 283 -22.30 2.01 -1.79
C VAL A 283 -20.86 2.14 -2.27
N VAL A 284 -20.64 2.10 -3.58
CA VAL A 284 -19.37 2.42 -4.22
C VAL A 284 -19.55 3.66 -5.09
N LEU A 285 -18.77 4.71 -4.81
CA LEU A 285 -18.73 5.93 -5.61
C LEU A 285 -17.48 5.97 -6.47
N ASP A 286 -17.63 6.18 -7.77
CA ASP A 286 -16.56 6.69 -8.62
C ASP A 286 -16.42 8.20 -8.37
N ILE A 287 -15.28 8.58 -7.80
CA ILE A 287 -14.97 9.97 -7.42
C ILE A 287 -13.99 10.63 -8.41
N GLY A 288 -13.77 10.00 -9.57
CA GLY A 288 -12.90 10.47 -10.64
C GLY A 288 -11.43 10.05 -10.48
N GLY A 289 -10.66 10.21 -11.56
CA GLY A 289 -9.21 9.92 -11.56
C GLY A 289 -8.84 8.45 -11.37
N GLY A 290 -9.81 7.53 -11.49
CA GLY A 290 -9.61 6.10 -11.21
C GLY A 290 -9.74 5.75 -9.72
N TYR A 291 -10.17 6.69 -8.87
CA TYR A 291 -10.38 6.47 -7.45
C TYR A 291 -11.84 6.19 -7.14
N PHE A 292 -12.04 5.33 -6.14
CA PHE A 292 -13.37 4.93 -5.67
C PHE A 292 -13.46 5.10 -4.15
N ALA A 293 -14.61 5.55 -3.67
CA ALA A 293 -14.95 5.54 -2.25
C ALA A 293 -15.94 4.41 -1.98
N PHE A 294 -15.57 3.48 -1.11
CA PHE A 294 -16.36 2.30 -0.77
C PHE A 294 -16.87 2.40 0.67
N TYR A 295 -18.19 2.32 0.84
CA TYR A 295 -18.89 2.37 2.12
C TYR A 295 -19.52 1.02 2.38
N ALA A 296 -18.98 0.26 3.32
CA ALA A 296 -19.43 -1.09 3.66
C ALA A 296 -20.36 -1.11 4.89
N HIS A 297 -20.93 -2.29 5.17
CA HIS A 297 -21.64 -2.62 6.41
C HIS A 297 -22.81 -1.68 6.75
N LEU A 298 -23.50 -1.15 5.74
CA LEU A 298 -24.65 -0.27 5.93
C LEU A 298 -25.86 -1.03 6.48
N GLN A 299 -26.77 -0.30 7.11
CA GLN A 299 -28.01 -0.84 7.64
C GLN A 299 -28.93 -1.28 6.50
N LYS A 300 -29.62 -2.40 6.69
CA LYS A 300 -30.64 -2.90 5.76
C LYS A 300 -31.67 -1.82 5.41
N ASN A 301 -32.01 -1.72 4.13
CA ASN A 301 -32.98 -0.78 3.58
C ASN A 301 -32.67 0.70 3.85
N SER A 302 -31.43 1.05 4.24
CA SER A 302 -31.05 2.43 4.54
C SER A 302 -30.42 3.16 3.35
N VAL A 303 -29.90 2.44 2.35
CA VAL A 303 -29.26 3.06 1.17
C VAL A 303 -30.29 3.86 0.39
N THR A 304 -29.99 5.14 0.15
CA THR A 304 -30.90 6.13 -0.45
C THR A 304 -30.64 6.39 -1.93
N VAL A 305 -29.59 5.79 -2.49
CA VAL A 305 -29.10 6.01 -3.86
C VAL A 305 -29.13 4.73 -4.69
N ARG A 306 -29.05 4.87 -6.02
CA ARG A 306 -29.01 3.76 -6.98
C ARG A 306 -27.81 3.89 -7.91
N VAL A 307 -27.38 2.76 -8.48
CA VAL A 307 -26.34 2.74 -9.53
C VAL A 307 -26.74 3.68 -10.67
N GLY A 308 -25.82 4.57 -11.04
CA GLY A 308 -26.03 5.59 -12.04
C GLY A 308 -26.26 6.99 -11.48
N ASP A 309 -26.70 7.12 -10.22
CA ASP A 309 -26.98 8.41 -9.59
C ASP A 309 -25.71 9.25 -9.46
N GLN A 310 -25.88 10.57 -9.58
CA GLN A 310 -24.86 11.56 -9.28
C GLN A 310 -25.07 12.07 -7.86
N VAL A 311 -24.05 11.96 -7.02
CA VAL A 311 -24.09 12.40 -5.63
C VAL A 311 -23.17 13.58 -5.43
N LYS A 312 -23.57 14.49 -4.54
CA LYS A 312 -22.74 15.59 -4.07
C LYS A 312 -22.11 15.24 -2.74
N LYS A 313 -20.89 15.71 -2.50
CA LYS A 313 -20.23 15.62 -1.20
C LYS A 313 -21.19 16.08 -0.09
N GLY A 314 -21.29 15.29 0.97
CA GLY A 314 -22.19 15.52 2.09
C GLY A 314 -23.60 14.96 1.94
N ALA A 315 -24.00 14.49 0.76
CA ALA A 315 -25.29 13.80 0.58
C ALA A 315 -25.29 12.48 1.39
N VAL A 316 -26.35 12.24 2.15
CA VAL A 316 -26.50 11.01 2.94
C VAL A 316 -26.75 9.83 2.00
N LEU A 317 -25.85 8.85 2.04
CA LEU A 317 -25.90 7.63 1.21
C LEU A 317 -26.70 6.51 1.88
N GLY A 318 -26.75 6.51 3.20
CA GLY A 318 -27.43 5.52 4.02
C GLY A 318 -27.08 5.69 5.50
N LYS A 319 -27.29 4.64 6.28
CA LYS A 319 -26.99 4.62 7.71
C LYS A 319 -25.99 3.52 8.04
N LEU A 320 -25.12 3.78 9.00
CA LEU A 320 -24.18 2.79 9.50
C LEU A 320 -24.95 1.61 10.10
N GLY A 321 -24.56 0.39 9.72
CA GLY A 321 -25.15 -0.85 10.20
C GLY A 321 -24.09 -1.83 10.67
N ASN A 322 -24.36 -3.12 10.49
CA ASN A 322 -23.45 -4.22 10.81
C ASN A 322 -23.66 -5.42 9.84
N SER A 323 -24.02 -5.17 8.59
CA SER A 323 -24.28 -6.23 7.60
C SER A 323 -22.98 -6.76 6.97
N GLY A 324 -23.02 -7.95 6.36
CA GLY A 324 -21.82 -8.59 5.76
C GLY A 324 -20.90 -9.22 6.78
N ASN A 325 -19.60 -9.29 6.49
CA ASN A 325 -18.55 -9.81 7.36
C ASN A 325 -18.13 -8.77 8.41
N SER A 326 -19.07 -8.42 9.29
CA SER A 326 -18.91 -7.38 10.31
C SER A 326 -19.29 -7.90 11.69
N SER A 327 -18.70 -7.30 12.73
CA SER A 327 -18.97 -7.62 14.14
C SER A 327 -18.61 -6.47 15.08
#